data_AF-A0A8T1YN70-F1
#
_entry.id   AF-A0A8T1YN70-F1
#
_cell.length_a   1.000
_cell.length_b   1.000
_cell.length_c   1.000
_cell.angle_alpha   90.00
_cell.angle_beta   90.00
_cell.angle_gamma   90.00
#
_symmetry.space_group_name_H-M   'P 1'
#
loop_
_entity.id
_entity.type
_entity.pdbx_description
1 polymer ?
#
loop_
_entity_poly.entity_id
_entity_poly.type
_entity_poly.pdbx_seq_one_letter_code
_entity_poly.pdbx_strand_id
1 'polypeptide(L)'
;MENHFVTSKLIRVSLHEIENQLELSLRQAFESLQPKLRPPFSLEIPEPQEYLELNKAIVYGVLCEPNYSKTHIKHLHALVTDGYAFFTSLLIGIVVELYVKLVDSAKIQLIWLTKEMIDVSSVGIEDLVVSLLRRIGSGDYGDQNVWLCSELVSLFLEKWDCLLEDMPLVLTSALYSFLRLLADHYRVLGVAKLENVKRLEIKFCVKMFREQLHLSLKIGRDLILLLQDLSHVSEFREIWNDLVSNHCSDIYQLKTSSRYFLLRITPEMETQLRFLLGNVKLGSHKRHQMWFLKKFLLGPEKETLLIDIVRFVCCVIHPTNEIIRSEIMPRWAIIGWLLELCRQNHHIERSVKLALFYDWLFFDERIDNIMNVEPAALLMVWSIPQYPHITHSLLEFVLHLVETYDITSRDIIVRGLTSAFREIEHKGVIRSLDIFLTNPALAPDLKKKLANLLCHQVKVPVNLHQFSVPSKQTFFSSEANLKECSTKIVDTPHQRLDNSVENPAKHEIPG
;
A
#
# COMPACT_ATOMS: atom_id res chain seq x y z
N MET A 1 -30.81 -17.32 34.66
CA MET A 1 -29.85 -17.77 33.63
C MET A 1 -28.85 -16.65 33.44
N GLU A 2 -27.78 -16.68 34.23
CA GLU A 2 -26.65 -15.78 34.02
C GLU A 2 -25.93 -16.25 32.76
N ASN A 3 -26.05 -15.50 31.67
CA ASN A 3 -25.15 -15.66 30.54
C ASN A 3 -23.76 -15.24 31.01
N HIS A 4 -22.96 -16.19 31.48
CA HIS A 4 -21.52 -16.03 31.54
C HIS A 4 -21.03 -15.80 30.11
N PHE A 5 -20.94 -14.53 29.70
CA PHE A 5 -20.08 -14.15 28.60
C PHE A 5 -18.65 -14.48 29.05
N VAL A 6 -18.19 -15.69 28.74
CA VAL A 6 -16.78 -16.06 28.88
C VAL A 6 -16.02 -15.05 28.06
N THR A 7 -15.20 -14.24 28.71
CA THR A 7 -14.38 -13.24 28.02
C THR A 7 -13.40 -13.96 27.09
N SER A 8 -13.38 -13.56 25.81
CA SER A 8 -12.44 -14.12 24.83
C SER A 8 -11.01 -13.98 25.34
N LYS A 9 -10.24 -15.07 25.29
CA LYS A 9 -8.81 -15.06 25.61
C LYS A 9 -7.93 -14.70 24.40
N LEU A 10 -8.51 -14.71 23.19
CA LEU A 10 -7.79 -14.50 21.94
C LEU A 10 -7.78 -13.02 21.51
N ILE A 11 -8.95 -12.37 21.58
CA ILE A 11 -9.16 -10.98 21.14
C ILE A 11 -9.68 -10.09 22.28
N ARG A 12 -9.33 -8.81 22.20
CA ARG A 12 -9.95 -7.73 22.97
C ARG A 12 -11.29 -7.39 22.34
N VAL A 13 -12.39 -7.54 23.09
CA VAL A 13 -13.76 -7.27 22.64
C VAL A 13 -14.30 -6.05 23.39
N SER A 14 -14.91 -5.12 22.66
CA SER A 14 -15.64 -4.00 23.27
C SER A 14 -17.12 -4.36 23.50
N LEU A 15 -17.76 -3.79 24.51
CA LEU A 15 -19.14 -4.13 24.92
C LEU A 15 -20.21 -4.03 23.82
N HIS A 16 -19.97 -3.21 22.79
CA HIS A 16 -20.91 -2.96 21.70
C HIS A 16 -20.58 -3.73 20.41
N GLU A 17 -19.53 -4.56 20.42
CA GLU A 17 -19.11 -5.31 19.26
C GLU A 17 -19.87 -6.63 19.14
N ILE A 18 -20.29 -6.95 17.92
CA ILE A 18 -20.85 -8.26 17.59
C ILE A 18 -19.72 -9.30 17.65
N GLU A 19 -20.05 -10.48 18.16
CA GLU A 19 -19.13 -11.61 18.26
C GLU A 19 -18.63 -12.04 16.87
N ASN A 20 -17.30 -12.09 16.70
CA ASN A 20 -16.71 -12.50 15.44
C ASN A 20 -16.88 -14.02 15.26
N GLN A 21 -17.40 -14.43 14.11
CA GLN A 21 -17.76 -15.83 13.84
C GLN A 21 -16.54 -16.76 13.78
N LEU A 22 -15.42 -16.28 13.24
CA LEU A 22 -14.18 -17.05 13.22
C LEU A 22 -13.69 -17.30 14.65
N GLU A 23 -13.56 -16.25 15.46
CA GLU A 23 -13.13 -16.39 16.86
C GLU A 23 -14.07 -17.30 17.67
N LEU A 24 -15.38 -17.11 17.53
CA LEU A 24 -16.37 -17.94 18.20
C LEU A 24 -16.22 -19.42 17.85
N SER A 25 -16.06 -19.74 16.56
CA SER A 25 -15.91 -21.12 16.08
C SER A 25 -14.64 -21.77 16.64
N LEU A 26 -13.54 -21.03 16.75
CA LEU A 26 -12.28 -21.50 17.31
C LEU A 26 -12.40 -21.79 18.81
N ARG A 27 -13.04 -20.88 19.54
CA ARG A 27 -13.25 -21.01 20.99
C ARG A 27 -14.18 -22.18 21.33
N GLN A 28 -15.29 -22.34 20.61
CA GLN A 28 -16.23 -23.45 20.80
C GLN A 28 -15.58 -24.81 20.51
N ALA A 29 -14.77 -24.90 19.45
CA ALA A 29 -13.99 -26.10 19.16
C ALA A 29 -13.02 -26.43 20.29
N PHE A 30 -12.32 -25.43 20.82
CA PHE A 30 -11.41 -25.62 21.96
C PHE A 30 -12.12 -26.07 23.24
N GLU A 31 -13.26 -25.46 23.58
CA GLU A 31 -14.04 -25.80 24.78
C GLU A 31 -14.62 -27.22 24.69
N SER A 32 -15.15 -27.59 23.52
CA SER A 32 -15.73 -28.92 23.30
C SER A 32 -14.69 -30.04 23.25
N LEU A 33 -13.49 -29.77 22.73
CA LEU A 33 -12.43 -30.77 22.54
C LEU A 33 -11.30 -30.68 23.57
N GLN A 34 -11.42 -29.84 24.60
CA GLN A 34 -10.40 -29.66 25.64
C GLN A 34 -9.83 -30.99 26.19
N PRO A 35 -10.63 -32.04 26.46
CA PRO A 35 -10.11 -33.32 26.95
C PRO A 35 -9.20 -34.03 25.94
N LYS A 36 -9.45 -33.86 24.63
CA LYS A 36 -8.66 -34.46 23.55
C LYS A 36 -7.38 -33.69 23.22
N LEU A 37 -7.23 -32.46 23.74
CA LEU A 37 -6.04 -31.63 23.55
C LEU A 37 -4.93 -31.89 24.57
N ARG A 38 -5.13 -32.87 25.47
CA ARG A 38 -4.16 -33.27 26.50
C ARG A 38 -3.77 -34.74 26.31
N PRO A 39 -2.52 -35.12 26.65
CA PRO A 39 -2.14 -36.52 26.68
C PRO A 39 -3.03 -37.35 27.65
N PRO A 40 -3.31 -38.62 27.35
CA PRO A 40 -2.86 -39.37 26.17
C PRO A 40 -3.64 -38.99 24.90
N PHE A 41 -2.93 -38.81 23.78
CA PHE A 41 -3.56 -38.55 22.49
C PHE A 41 -4.07 -39.84 21.86
N SER A 42 -5.18 -39.75 21.14
CA SER A 42 -5.68 -40.89 20.36
C SER A 42 -4.70 -41.24 19.24
N LEU A 43 -4.52 -42.53 18.99
CA LEU A 43 -3.78 -43.04 17.84
C LEU A 43 -4.68 -43.30 16.63
N GLU A 44 -5.99 -43.13 16.80
CA GLU A 44 -6.97 -43.27 15.72
C GLU A 44 -6.87 -42.10 14.76
N ILE A 45 -6.97 -42.39 13.45
CA ILE A 45 -7.03 -41.36 12.43
C ILE A 45 -8.37 -40.64 12.58
N PRO A 46 -8.39 -39.31 12.80
CA PRO A 46 -9.64 -38.59 12.99
C PRO A 46 -10.48 -38.60 11.71
N GLU A 47 -11.79 -38.72 11.87
CA GLU A 47 -12.75 -38.52 10.79
C GLU A 47 -12.62 -37.09 10.22
N PRO A 48 -12.98 -36.83 8.94
CA PRO A 48 -12.76 -35.51 8.31
C PRO A 48 -13.35 -34.34 9.12
N GLN A 49 -14.56 -34.49 9.66
CA GLN A 49 -15.17 -33.44 10.48
C GLN A 49 -14.44 -33.25 11.82
N GLU A 50 -13.99 -34.34 12.43
CA GLU A 50 -13.21 -34.30 13.67
C GLU A 50 -11.84 -33.64 13.43
N TYR A 51 -11.19 -33.91 12.30
CA TYR A 51 -9.95 -33.26 11.89
C TYR A 51 -10.11 -31.73 11.84
N LEU A 52 -11.20 -31.23 11.24
CA LEU A 52 -11.47 -29.79 11.16
C LEU A 52 -11.67 -29.17 12.55
N GLU A 53 -12.48 -29.79 13.41
CA GLU A 53 -12.71 -29.28 14.77
C GLU A 53 -11.46 -29.36 15.64
N LEU A 54 -10.66 -30.43 15.53
CA LEU A 54 -9.37 -30.54 16.20
C LEU A 54 -8.41 -29.44 15.76
N ASN A 55 -8.32 -29.13 14.46
CA ASN A 55 -7.47 -28.05 13.97
C ASN A 55 -7.89 -26.69 14.54
N LYS A 56 -9.19 -26.37 14.56
CA LYS A 56 -9.72 -25.14 15.19
C LYS A 56 -9.36 -25.07 16.67
N ALA A 57 -9.56 -26.16 17.39
CA ALA A 57 -9.26 -26.29 18.80
C ALA A 57 -7.75 -26.12 19.08
N ILE A 58 -6.89 -26.76 18.29
CA ILE A 58 -5.43 -26.64 18.39
C ILE A 58 -4.98 -25.21 18.12
N VAL A 59 -5.45 -24.55 17.05
CA VAL A 59 -5.10 -23.15 16.75
C VAL A 59 -5.42 -22.24 17.93
N TYR A 60 -6.66 -22.33 18.46
CA TYR A 60 -7.05 -21.54 19.63
C TYR A 60 -6.19 -21.87 20.85
N GLY A 61 -5.94 -23.15 21.11
CA GLY A 61 -5.11 -23.62 22.21
C GLY A 61 -3.68 -23.09 22.15
N VAL A 62 -3.03 -23.11 20.98
CA VAL A 62 -1.65 -22.58 20.82
C VAL A 62 -1.60 -21.07 21.03
N LEU A 63 -2.61 -20.34 20.58
CA LEU A 63 -2.65 -18.88 20.67
C LEU A 63 -3.01 -18.40 22.09
N CYS A 64 -3.82 -19.16 22.83
CA CYS A 64 -4.32 -18.78 24.15
C CYS A 64 -3.59 -19.45 25.32
N GLU A 65 -2.85 -20.54 25.10
CA GLU A 65 -2.14 -21.29 26.14
C GLU A 65 -0.64 -21.46 25.82
N PRO A 66 0.20 -20.41 25.95
CA PRO A 66 1.61 -20.45 25.55
C PRO A 66 2.40 -21.61 26.19
N ASN A 67 2.09 -21.97 27.44
CA ASN A 67 2.73 -23.06 28.17
C ASN A 67 2.52 -24.45 27.54
N TYR A 68 1.48 -24.61 26.73
CA TYR A 68 1.13 -25.89 26.08
C TYR A 68 1.31 -25.86 24.57
N SER A 69 1.79 -24.76 24.01
CA SER A 69 2.01 -24.56 22.57
C SER A 69 2.75 -25.71 21.89
N LYS A 70 3.88 -26.15 22.45
CA LYS A 70 4.67 -27.29 21.94
C LYS A 70 3.89 -28.59 21.94
N THR A 71 3.04 -28.81 22.93
CA THR A 71 2.20 -30.01 23.03
C THR A 71 1.11 -30.00 21.96
N HIS A 72 0.44 -28.85 21.79
CA HIS A 72 -0.57 -28.65 20.75
C HIS A 72 0.02 -28.82 19.34
N ILE A 73 1.23 -28.29 19.08
CA ILE A 73 1.89 -28.43 17.77
C ILE A 73 2.36 -29.86 17.50
N LYS A 74 2.90 -30.56 18.51
CA LYS A 74 3.17 -32.00 18.37
C LYS A 74 1.92 -32.80 18.05
N HIS A 75 0.78 -32.43 18.64
CA HIS A 75 -0.50 -33.06 18.34
C HIS A 75 -0.91 -32.78 16.88
N LEU A 76 -0.77 -31.55 16.39
CA LEU A 76 -1.01 -31.20 14.99
C LEU A 76 -0.16 -32.05 14.04
N HIS A 77 1.15 -32.15 14.28
CA HIS A 77 2.06 -32.94 13.44
C HIS A 77 1.68 -34.42 13.38
N ALA A 78 1.12 -34.97 14.47
CA ALA A 78 0.69 -36.36 14.50
C ALA A 78 -0.60 -36.62 13.71
N LEU A 79 -1.43 -35.59 13.52
CA LEU A 79 -2.75 -35.70 12.89
C LEU A 79 -2.78 -35.22 11.43
N VAL A 80 -1.78 -34.46 10.99
CA VAL A 80 -1.81 -33.76 9.70
C VAL A 80 -1.96 -34.73 8.53
N THR A 81 -2.88 -34.42 7.62
CA THR A 81 -3.14 -35.20 6.40
C THR A 81 -3.18 -34.37 5.13
N ASP A 82 -3.27 -33.04 5.24
CA ASP A 82 -3.48 -32.08 4.15
C ASP A 82 -2.29 -31.14 3.93
N GLY A 83 -1.09 -31.53 4.41
CA GLY A 83 0.08 -30.64 4.37
C GLY A 83 -0.12 -29.34 5.16
N TYR A 84 -0.91 -29.40 6.24
CA TYR A 84 -1.27 -28.28 7.11
C TYR A 84 -2.12 -27.19 6.44
N ALA A 85 -2.68 -27.46 5.24
CA ALA A 85 -3.42 -26.46 4.46
C ALA A 85 -4.55 -25.81 5.25
N PHE A 86 -5.40 -26.61 5.91
CA PHE A 86 -6.51 -26.07 6.70
C PHE A 86 -6.02 -25.27 7.91
N PHE A 87 -5.02 -25.77 8.64
CA PHE A 87 -4.42 -25.07 9.77
C PHE A 87 -3.90 -23.68 9.37
N THR A 88 -3.13 -23.62 8.28
CA THR A 88 -2.60 -22.36 7.74
C THR A 88 -3.70 -21.42 7.26
N SER A 89 -4.77 -21.95 6.64
CA SER A 89 -5.93 -21.14 6.26
C SER A 89 -6.62 -20.47 7.46
N LEU A 90 -6.67 -21.16 8.61
CA LEU A 90 -7.17 -20.58 9.87
C LEU A 90 -6.25 -19.47 10.37
N LEU A 91 -4.92 -19.65 10.31
CA LEU A 91 -3.97 -18.61 10.68
C LEU A 91 -4.09 -17.37 9.78
N ILE A 92 -4.27 -17.57 8.47
CA ILE A 92 -4.52 -16.47 7.52
C ILE A 92 -5.81 -15.74 7.90
N GLY A 93 -6.91 -16.47 8.15
CA GLY A 93 -8.17 -15.88 8.60
C GLY A 93 -8.01 -15.05 9.88
N ILE A 94 -7.26 -15.56 10.86
CA ILE A 94 -6.95 -14.84 12.11
C ILE A 94 -6.13 -13.58 11.82
N VAL A 95 -5.12 -13.66 10.96
CA VAL A 95 -4.35 -12.47 10.55
C VAL A 95 -5.24 -11.47 9.83
N VAL A 96 -6.12 -11.89 8.92
CA VAL A 96 -6.96 -11.03 8.09
C VAL A 96 -8.10 -10.37 8.89
N GLU A 97 -8.74 -11.10 9.78
CA GLU A 97 -9.95 -10.63 10.48
C GLU A 97 -9.69 -10.14 11.90
N LEU A 98 -8.75 -10.77 12.61
CA LEU A 98 -8.62 -10.62 14.07
C LEU A 98 -7.37 -9.88 14.52
N TYR A 99 -6.34 -9.74 13.67
CA TYR A 99 -5.01 -9.28 14.08
C TYR A 99 -4.98 -7.99 14.92
N VAL A 100 -5.75 -6.98 14.53
CA VAL A 100 -5.81 -5.68 15.24
C VAL A 100 -6.37 -5.85 16.67
N LYS A 101 -7.22 -6.85 16.87
CA LYS A 101 -7.87 -7.15 18.15
C LYS A 101 -7.15 -8.21 18.97
N LEU A 102 -6.20 -8.95 18.39
CA LEU A 102 -5.46 -9.99 19.11
C LEU A 102 -4.78 -9.42 20.35
N VAL A 103 -4.83 -10.19 21.45
CA VAL A 103 -4.03 -9.90 22.64
C VAL A 103 -2.54 -10.09 22.35
N ASP A 104 -1.68 -9.39 23.10
CA ASP A 104 -0.24 -9.34 22.79
C ASP A 104 0.42 -10.73 22.85
N SER A 105 0.02 -11.57 23.81
CA SER A 105 0.48 -12.96 23.89
C SER A 105 0.12 -13.78 22.64
N ALA A 106 -1.06 -13.56 22.07
CA ALA A 106 -1.50 -14.28 20.87
C ALA A 106 -0.73 -13.82 19.63
N LYS A 107 -0.38 -12.52 19.53
CA LYS A 107 0.49 -12.02 18.46
C LYS A 107 1.88 -12.67 18.50
N ILE A 108 2.47 -12.81 19.69
CA ILE A 108 3.76 -13.50 19.86
C ILE A 108 3.65 -14.96 19.41
N GLN A 109 2.62 -15.68 19.87
CA GLN A 109 2.37 -17.06 19.49
C GLN A 109 2.12 -17.22 17.99
N LEU A 110 1.47 -16.25 17.34
CA LEU A 110 1.22 -16.26 15.90
C LEU A 110 2.52 -16.16 15.08
N ILE A 111 3.46 -15.31 15.49
CA ILE A 111 4.78 -15.24 14.86
C ILE A 111 5.54 -16.54 15.07
N TRP A 112 5.51 -17.11 16.28
CA TRP A 112 6.15 -18.40 16.55
C TRP A 112 5.55 -19.52 15.69
N LEU A 113 4.22 -19.63 15.62
CA LEU A 113 3.51 -20.57 14.75
C LEU A 113 3.90 -20.42 13.28
N THR A 114 4.05 -19.18 12.81
CA THR A 114 4.48 -18.92 11.43
C THR A 114 5.87 -19.51 11.17
N LYS A 115 6.80 -19.42 12.13
CA LYS A 115 8.13 -20.05 12.02
C LYS A 115 8.03 -21.57 11.95
N GLU A 116 7.19 -22.19 12.80
CA GLU A 116 6.97 -23.65 12.76
C GLU A 116 6.33 -24.10 11.44
N MET A 117 5.41 -23.32 10.88
CA MET A 117 4.77 -23.63 9.60
C MET A 117 5.71 -23.46 8.40
N ILE A 118 6.72 -22.58 8.50
CA ILE A 118 7.80 -22.50 7.51
C ILE A 118 8.69 -23.74 7.57
N ASP A 119 9.01 -24.24 8.77
CA ASP A 119 9.88 -25.42 8.94
C ASP A 119 9.31 -26.71 8.36
N VAL A 120 7.99 -26.78 8.23
CA VAL A 120 7.28 -27.92 7.62
C VAL A 120 6.77 -27.64 6.21
N SER A 121 7.19 -26.52 5.61
CA SER A 121 6.81 -26.07 4.26
C SER A 121 5.28 -26.16 4.03
N SER A 122 4.53 -25.66 5.01
CA SER A 122 3.07 -25.75 5.07
C SER A 122 2.39 -25.16 3.84
N VAL A 123 1.35 -25.81 3.33
CA VAL A 123 0.59 -25.31 2.17
C VAL A 123 -0.08 -23.98 2.51
N GLY A 124 0.17 -22.95 1.68
CA GLY A 124 -0.38 -21.60 1.85
C GLY A 124 0.43 -20.68 2.78
N ILE A 125 1.61 -21.11 3.24
CA ILE A 125 2.44 -20.30 4.14
C ILE A 125 2.94 -18.99 3.48
N GLU A 126 3.09 -18.94 2.14
CA GLU A 126 3.36 -17.69 1.41
C GLU A 126 2.29 -16.63 1.70
N ASP A 127 1.01 -17.00 1.64
CA ASP A 127 -0.12 -16.11 1.87
C ASP A 127 -0.20 -15.66 3.33
N LEU A 128 0.16 -16.54 4.28
CA LEU A 128 0.25 -16.18 5.70
C LEU A 128 1.33 -15.12 5.94
N VAL A 129 2.53 -15.34 5.40
CA VAL A 129 3.65 -14.40 5.53
C VAL A 129 3.34 -13.06 4.85
N VAL A 130 2.76 -13.09 3.64
CA VAL A 130 2.31 -11.86 2.95
C VAL A 130 1.23 -11.15 3.78
N SER A 131 0.27 -11.88 4.34
CA SER A 131 -0.78 -11.31 5.20
C SER A 131 -0.20 -10.63 6.43
N LEU A 132 0.85 -11.20 7.04
CA LEU A 132 1.58 -10.59 8.16
C LEU A 132 2.37 -9.34 7.73
N LEU A 133 3.07 -9.38 6.59
CA LEU A 133 3.76 -8.19 6.05
C LEU A 133 2.80 -7.01 5.83
N ARG A 134 1.57 -7.30 5.39
CA ARG A 134 0.49 -6.31 5.22
C ARG A 134 -0.05 -5.74 6.53
N ARG A 135 0.35 -6.28 7.69
CA ARG A 135 0.01 -5.74 9.01
C ARG A 135 0.99 -4.69 9.50
N ILE A 136 2.16 -4.57 8.88
CA ILE A 136 3.07 -3.45 9.17
C ILE A 136 2.48 -2.19 8.53
N GLY A 137 2.05 -1.24 9.37
CA GLY A 137 1.56 0.06 8.93
C GLY A 137 2.72 1.01 8.60
N SER A 138 2.72 1.56 7.39
CA SER A 138 3.63 2.65 7.02
C SER A 138 3.32 3.92 7.85
N GLY A 139 4.37 4.67 8.21
CA GLY A 139 4.26 5.84 9.07
C GLY A 139 3.67 5.56 10.47
N ASP A 140 3.64 4.31 10.92
CA ASP A 140 3.25 3.93 12.29
C ASP A 140 4.50 3.54 13.09
N TYR A 141 4.97 4.42 13.99
CA TYR A 141 6.09 4.10 14.87
C TYR A 141 5.64 3.74 16.28
N GLY A 142 4.39 3.31 16.47
CA GLY A 142 3.92 2.72 17.72
C GLY A 142 4.67 1.42 18.05
N ASP A 143 4.80 1.09 19.33
CA ASP A 143 5.63 -0.03 19.78
C ASP A 143 5.19 -1.37 19.18
N GLN A 144 3.88 -1.60 19.01
CA GLN A 144 3.36 -2.80 18.38
C GLN A 144 3.75 -2.93 16.90
N ASN A 145 3.79 -1.83 16.15
CA ASN A 145 4.14 -1.85 14.73
C ASN A 145 5.64 -2.05 14.53
N VAL A 146 6.46 -1.35 15.33
CA VAL A 146 7.92 -1.50 15.35
C VAL A 146 8.32 -2.92 15.77
N TRP A 147 7.65 -3.47 16.79
CA TRP A 147 7.84 -4.87 17.20
C TRP A 147 7.53 -5.84 16.06
N LEU A 148 6.37 -5.70 15.40
CA LEU A 148 6.00 -6.58 14.29
C LEU A 148 7.03 -6.51 13.15
N CYS A 149 7.47 -5.29 12.80
CA CYS A 149 8.49 -5.10 11.77
C CYS A 149 9.79 -5.84 12.15
N SER A 150 10.25 -5.68 13.39
CA SER A 150 11.44 -6.37 13.94
C SER A 150 11.31 -7.89 13.90
N GLU A 151 10.16 -8.43 14.31
CA GLU A 151 9.92 -9.88 14.31
C GLU A 151 9.89 -10.46 12.91
N LEU A 152 9.23 -9.78 11.95
CA LEU A 152 9.13 -10.27 10.59
C LEU A 152 10.48 -10.21 9.87
N VAL A 153 11.25 -9.11 9.98
CA VAL A 153 12.59 -9.07 9.37
C VAL A 153 13.52 -10.13 9.99
N SER A 154 13.40 -10.39 11.29
CA SER A 154 14.16 -11.45 11.96
C SER A 154 13.74 -12.83 11.46
N LEU A 155 12.44 -13.08 11.28
CA LEU A 155 11.92 -14.31 10.68
C LEU A 155 12.52 -14.56 9.29
N PHE A 156 12.57 -13.54 8.43
CA PHE A 156 13.17 -13.66 7.09
C PHE A 156 14.68 -13.94 7.12
N LEU A 157 15.40 -13.37 8.10
CA LEU A 157 16.83 -13.63 8.29
C LEU A 157 17.10 -15.02 8.87
N GLU A 158 16.27 -15.47 9.82
CA GLU A 158 16.39 -16.77 10.50
C GLU A 158 16.01 -17.94 9.59
N LYS A 159 14.95 -17.78 8.78
CA LYS A 159 14.40 -18.81 7.89
C LYS A 159 14.86 -18.65 6.44
N TRP A 160 15.97 -17.92 6.22
CA TRP A 160 16.44 -17.55 4.89
C TRP A 160 16.55 -18.74 3.94
N ASP A 161 17.23 -19.81 4.35
CA ASP A 161 17.50 -20.96 3.48
C ASP A 161 16.20 -21.69 3.09
N CYS A 162 15.32 -21.96 4.06
CA CYS A 162 14.00 -22.58 3.81
C CYS A 162 13.15 -21.74 2.86
N LEU A 163 13.09 -20.41 3.09
CA LEU A 163 12.31 -19.50 2.25
C LEU A 163 12.87 -19.37 0.84
N LEU A 164 14.20 -19.46 0.68
CA LEU A 164 14.85 -19.39 -0.62
C LEU A 164 14.62 -20.65 -1.44
N GLU A 165 14.67 -21.82 -0.80
CA GLU A 165 14.47 -23.12 -1.46
C GLU A 165 13.01 -23.35 -1.85
N ASP A 166 12.08 -23.18 -0.90
CA ASP A 166 10.69 -23.56 -1.09
C ASP A 166 9.84 -22.43 -1.70
N MET A 167 10.13 -21.17 -1.35
CA MET A 167 9.23 -20.03 -1.60
C MET A 167 9.94 -18.73 -1.99
N PRO A 168 10.85 -18.72 -2.97
CA PRO A 168 11.73 -17.59 -3.25
C PRO A 168 10.99 -16.28 -3.60
N LEU A 169 9.73 -16.35 -4.02
CA LEU A 169 8.94 -15.16 -4.34
C LEU A 169 8.49 -14.38 -3.10
N VAL A 170 8.32 -15.03 -1.94
CA VAL A 170 7.97 -14.31 -0.70
C VAL A 170 9.09 -13.39 -0.23
N LEU A 171 10.35 -13.76 -0.49
CA LEU A 171 11.53 -12.92 -0.25
C LEU A 171 11.45 -11.60 -1.03
N THR A 172 10.89 -11.61 -2.24
CA THR A 172 10.71 -10.37 -3.02
C THR A 172 9.66 -9.45 -2.41
N SER A 173 8.61 -10.04 -1.78
CA SER A 173 7.59 -9.28 -1.06
C SER A 173 8.17 -8.64 0.21
N ALA A 174 9.01 -9.36 0.92
CA ALA A 174 9.77 -8.82 2.05
C ALA A 174 10.71 -7.69 1.61
N LEU A 175 11.49 -7.88 0.54
CA LEU A 175 12.40 -6.87 0.03
C LEU A 175 11.66 -5.58 -0.31
N TYR A 176 10.58 -5.66 -1.08
CA TYR A 176 9.75 -4.50 -1.40
C TYR A 176 9.24 -3.79 -0.13
N SER A 177 8.75 -4.59 0.83
CA SER A 177 8.19 -4.08 2.08
C SER A 177 9.23 -3.35 2.92
N PHE A 178 10.40 -3.95 3.13
CA PHE A 178 11.44 -3.42 4.01
C PHE A 178 12.23 -2.27 3.38
N LEU A 179 12.44 -2.24 2.05
CA LEU A 179 12.99 -1.04 1.40
C LEU A 179 12.08 0.17 1.62
N ARG A 180 10.77 -0.02 1.42
CA ARG A 180 9.78 1.05 1.61
C ARG A 180 9.69 1.52 3.06
N LEU A 181 9.68 0.59 4.02
CA LEU A 181 9.64 0.91 5.45
C LEU A 181 10.93 1.59 5.93
N LEU A 182 12.08 1.09 5.48
CA LEU A 182 13.37 1.67 5.82
C LEU A 182 13.45 3.14 5.39
N ALA A 183 12.93 3.48 4.20
CA ALA A 183 12.85 4.86 3.76
C ALA A 183 12.02 5.74 4.70
N ASP A 184 10.91 5.23 5.25
CA ASP A 184 10.12 5.93 6.28
C ASP A 184 10.88 6.03 7.62
N HIS A 185 11.60 4.99 8.02
CA HIS A 185 12.37 4.99 9.27
C HIS A 185 13.54 5.99 9.26
N TYR A 186 14.11 6.29 8.08
CA TYR A 186 15.15 7.32 7.94
C TYR A 186 14.60 8.74 7.89
N ARG A 187 13.32 8.93 7.54
CA ARG A 187 12.67 10.26 7.49
C ARG A 187 12.39 10.82 8.89
N VAL A 188 12.34 9.97 9.92
CA VAL A 188 12.08 10.38 11.31
C VAL A 188 13.36 10.38 12.13
N LEU A 189 13.63 11.50 12.79
CA LEU A 189 14.81 11.69 13.63
C LEU A 189 14.47 11.44 15.11
N GLY A 190 15.43 10.91 15.86
CA GLY A 190 15.36 10.83 17.33
C GLY A 190 14.55 9.66 17.92
N VAL A 191 14.11 8.70 17.11
CA VAL A 191 13.35 7.53 17.59
C VAL A 191 14.30 6.33 17.77
N ALA A 192 14.93 6.24 18.94
CA ALA A 192 15.97 5.24 19.25
C ALA A 192 15.54 3.78 19.02
N LYS A 193 14.25 3.46 19.25
CA LYS A 193 13.71 2.11 19.01
C LYS A 193 13.74 1.67 17.55
N LEU A 194 13.85 2.59 16.59
CA LEU A 194 13.98 2.26 15.17
C LEU A 194 15.40 1.81 14.80
N GLU A 195 16.44 2.14 15.59
CA GLU A 195 17.83 1.83 15.22
C GLU A 195 18.07 0.32 15.03
N ASN A 196 17.53 -0.50 15.93
CA ASN A 196 17.67 -1.94 15.81
C ASN A 196 16.93 -2.48 14.59
N VAL A 197 15.72 -1.97 14.31
CA VAL A 197 14.91 -2.39 13.16
C VAL A 197 15.59 -2.00 11.85
N LYS A 198 16.06 -0.75 11.72
CA LYS A 198 16.82 -0.28 10.57
C LYS A 198 18.02 -1.17 10.27
N ARG A 199 18.79 -1.55 11.29
CA ARG A 199 19.93 -2.46 11.14
C ARG A 199 19.52 -3.82 10.58
N LEU A 200 18.42 -4.39 11.05
CA LEU A 200 17.91 -5.67 10.56
C LEU A 200 17.37 -5.56 9.12
N GLU A 201 16.63 -4.49 8.81
CA GLU A 201 16.12 -4.18 7.47
C GLU A 201 17.27 -4.03 6.46
N ILE A 202 18.30 -3.24 6.80
CA ILE A 202 19.51 -3.07 5.99
C ILE A 202 20.17 -4.44 5.76
N LYS A 203 20.37 -5.22 6.84
CA LYS A 203 21.00 -6.54 6.75
C LYS A 203 20.25 -7.45 5.78
N PHE A 204 18.93 -7.53 5.89
CA PHE A 204 18.09 -8.35 5.01
C PHE A 204 18.12 -7.86 3.56
N CYS A 205 17.88 -6.57 3.33
CA CYS A 205 17.84 -5.99 1.98
C CYS A 205 19.18 -6.11 1.26
N VAL A 206 20.30 -5.84 1.95
CA VAL A 206 21.65 -6.01 1.39
C VAL A 206 21.92 -7.47 1.06
N LYS A 207 21.51 -8.42 1.92
CA LYS A 207 21.63 -9.86 1.64
C LYS A 207 20.86 -10.26 0.38
N MET A 208 19.64 -9.75 0.20
CA MET A 208 18.85 -9.95 -1.03
C MET A 208 19.57 -9.47 -2.29
N PHE A 209 20.13 -8.26 -2.28
CA PHE A 209 20.84 -7.75 -3.47
C PHE A 209 22.14 -8.50 -3.74
N ARG A 210 22.90 -8.86 -2.70
CA ARG A 210 24.22 -9.50 -2.87
C ARG A 210 24.11 -10.99 -3.23
N GLU A 211 23.18 -11.71 -2.63
CA GLU A 211 23.04 -13.16 -2.84
C GLU A 211 21.97 -13.52 -3.87
N GLN A 212 20.93 -12.69 -4.03
CA GLN A 212 19.74 -13.00 -4.82
C GLN A 212 19.31 -11.80 -5.70
N LEU A 213 20.27 -11.23 -6.43
CA LEU A 213 20.02 -10.10 -7.34
C LEU A 213 18.90 -10.40 -8.34
N HIS A 214 18.93 -11.57 -8.97
CA HIS A 214 17.92 -11.96 -9.95
C HIS A 214 16.49 -12.01 -9.38
N LEU A 215 16.31 -12.40 -8.11
CA LEU A 215 15.02 -12.32 -7.42
C LEU A 215 14.64 -10.88 -7.12
N SER A 216 15.61 -10.07 -6.69
CA SER A 216 15.41 -8.64 -6.40
C SER A 216 14.89 -7.89 -7.64
N LEU A 217 15.45 -8.17 -8.81
CA LEU A 217 15.04 -7.58 -10.09
C LEU A 217 13.61 -7.96 -10.53
N LYS A 218 13.01 -9.04 -9.99
CA LYS A 218 11.61 -9.42 -10.30
C LYS A 218 10.58 -8.40 -9.79
N ILE A 219 10.99 -7.47 -8.92
CA ILE A 219 10.12 -6.35 -8.52
C ILE A 219 9.80 -5.45 -9.71
N GLY A 220 10.71 -5.30 -10.68
CA GLY A 220 10.54 -4.43 -11.83
C GLY A 220 10.80 -2.95 -11.53
N ARG A 221 10.24 -2.06 -12.35
CA ARG A 221 10.55 -0.62 -12.36
C ARG A 221 10.39 0.11 -11.02
N ASP A 222 9.45 -0.27 -10.16
CA ASP A 222 9.29 0.38 -8.83
C ASP A 222 10.46 0.06 -7.88
N LEU A 223 11.31 -0.94 -8.17
CA LEU A 223 12.56 -1.16 -7.43
C LEU A 223 13.48 0.06 -7.48
N ILE A 224 13.50 0.75 -8.62
CA ILE A 224 14.31 1.95 -8.82
C ILE A 224 13.84 3.07 -7.89
N LEU A 225 12.52 3.28 -7.76
CA LEU A 225 11.98 4.26 -6.81
C LEU A 225 12.41 3.97 -5.37
N LEU A 226 12.28 2.70 -4.95
CA LEU A 226 12.63 2.27 -3.61
C LEU A 226 14.12 2.51 -3.30
N LEU A 227 15.00 2.25 -4.27
CA LEU A 227 16.44 2.49 -4.12
C LEU A 227 16.81 3.97 -4.17
N GLN A 228 16.13 4.77 -5.00
CA GLN A 228 16.32 6.22 -5.04
C GLN A 228 16.07 6.86 -3.66
N ASP A 229 14.99 6.45 -2.99
CA ASP A 229 14.65 6.90 -1.63
C ASP A 229 15.73 6.56 -0.60
N LEU A 230 16.51 5.50 -0.84
CA LEU A 230 17.56 5.01 0.06
C LEU A 230 19.00 5.36 -0.37
N SER A 231 19.18 6.06 -1.49
CA SER A 231 20.49 6.40 -2.07
C SER A 231 21.43 7.17 -1.13
N HIS A 232 20.89 7.82 -0.11
CA HIS A 232 21.65 8.53 0.91
C HIS A 232 22.35 7.58 1.91
N VAL A 233 21.81 6.38 2.11
CA VAL A 233 22.36 5.32 2.97
C VAL A 233 23.53 4.64 2.25
N SER A 234 24.66 4.46 2.93
CA SER A 234 25.92 3.97 2.35
C SER A 234 25.77 2.66 1.57
N GLU A 235 25.14 1.67 2.18
CA GLU A 235 24.99 0.33 1.63
C GLU A 235 24.14 0.33 0.36
N PHE A 236 23.09 1.14 0.32
CA PHE A 236 22.23 1.28 -0.85
C PHE A 236 22.82 2.19 -1.92
N ARG A 237 23.70 3.11 -1.56
CA ARG A 237 24.48 3.90 -2.54
C ARG A 237 25.39 3.00 -3.38
N GLU A 238 26.05 2.03 -2.75
CA GLU A 238 26.87 1.04 -3.47
C GLU A 238 26.03 0.21 -4.42
N ILE A 239 24.90 -0.34 -3.92
CA ILE A 239 23.95 -1.12 -4.72
C ILE A 239 23.38 -0.29 -5.88
N TRP A 240 23.02 0.96 -5.61
CA TRP A 240 22.48 1.90 -6.59
C TRP A 240 23.48 2.14 -7.72
N ASN A 241 24.73 2.44 -7.39
CA ASN A 241 25.75 2.72 -8.40
C ASN A 241 26.01 1.51 -9.31
N ASP A 242 26.00 0.30 -8.74
CA ASP A 242 26.18 -0.94 -9.51
C ASP A 242 24.98 -1.23 -10.42
N LEU A 243 23.75 -1.10 -9.90
CA LEU A 243 22.52 -1.29 -10.66
C LEU A 243 22.33 -0.27 -11.77
N VAL A 244 22.59 1.01 -11.49
CA VAL A 244 22.44 2.09 -12.48
C VAL A 244 23.40 1.90 -13.64
N SER A 245 24.63 1.48 -13.35
CA SER A 245 25.65 1.28 -14.37
C SER A 245 25.35 0.11 -15.30
N ASN A 246 24.69 -0.94 -14.78
CA ASN A 246 24.60 -2.23 -15.48
C ASN A 246 23.19 -2.61 -15.96
N HIS A 247 22.12 -2.16 -15.29
CA HIS A 247 20.77 -2.72 -15.47
C HIS A 247 19.62 -1.70 -15.50
N CYS A 248 19.89 -0.40 -15.30
CA CYS A 248 18.83 0.61 -15.13
C CYS A 248 17.80 0.62 -16.27
N SER A 249 18.28 0.68 -17.51
CA SER A 249 17.44 0.75 -18.72
C SER A 249 16.57 -0.51 -18.92
N ASP A 250 17.06 -1.67 -18.50
CA ASP A 250 16.33 -2.93 -18.59
C ASP A 250 15.24 -3.00 -17.51
N ILE A 251 15.56 -2.57 -16.29
CA ILE A 251 14.63 -2.56 -15.16
C ILE A 251 13.44 -1.64 -15.42
N TYR A 252 13.64 -0.49 -16.06
CA TYR A 252 12.54 0.40 -16.42
C TYR A 252 11.48 -0.26 -17.30
N GLN A 253 11.88 -1.20 -18.16
CA GLN A 253 10.97 -1.92 -19.05
C GLN A 253 10.22 -3.05 -18.32
N LEU A 254 10.73 -3.51 -17.17
CA LEU A 254 10.08 -4.53 -16.37
C LEU A 254 8.90 -3.93 -15.60
N LYS A 255 7.69 -4.40 -15.91
CA LYS A 255 6.48 -4.02 -15.19
C LYS A 255 6.49 -4.55 -13.76
N THR A 256 6.19 -3.68 -12.80
CA THR A 256 5.98 -4.08 -11.42
C THR A 256 4.62 -4.75 -11.24
N SER A 257 4.61 -5.94 -10.65
CA SER A 257 3.38 -6.67 -10.35
C SER A 257 2.55 -5.93 -9.30
N SER A 258 1.23 -5.90 -9.50
CA SER A 258 0.28 -5.24 -8.58
C SER A 258 0.30 -5.81 -7.17
N ARG A 259 0.80 -7.04 -6.99
CA ARG A 259 0.98 -7.68 -5.68
C ARG A 259 1.85 -6.86 -4.72
N TYR A 260 2.82 -6.11 -5.24
CA TYR A 260 3.72 -5.32 -4.40
C TYR A 260 3.02 -4.10 -3.79
N PHE A 261 2.10 -3.47 -4.52
CA PHE A 261 1.34 -2.33 -4.03
C PHE A 261 0.34 -2.72 -2.93
N LEU A 262 -0.15 -3.97 -2.94
CA LEU A 262 -0.97 -4.51 -1.85
C LEU A 262 -0.20 -4.63 -0.54
N LEU A 263 1.13 -4.83 -0.58
CA LEU A 263 1.93 -5.00 0.63
C LEU A 263 1.90 -3.76 1.50
N ARG A 264 1.79 -2.57 0.93
CA ARG A 264 1.86 -1.28 1.65
C ARG A 264 0.49 -0.72 2.04
N ILE A 265 -0.57 -1.45 1.68
CA ILE A 265 -1.94 -1.12 2.04
C ILE A 265 -2.47 -2.20 2.98
N THR A 266 -2.75 -1.79 4.22
CA THR A 266 -3.33 -2.70 5.21
C THR A 266 -4.68 -3.24 4.71
N PRO A 267 -5.10 -4.45 5.13
CA PRO A 267 -6.38 -5.03 4.69
C PRO A 267 -7.59 -4.12 4.96
N GLU A 268 -7.55 -3.34 6.04
CA GLU A 268 -8.63 -2.41 6.35
C GLU A 268 -8.65 -1.19 5.41
N MET A 269 -7.48 -0.62 5.10
CA MET A 269 -7.38 0.46 4.12
C MET A 269 -7.87 -0.01 2.75
N GLU A 270 -7.46 -1.21 2.31
CA GLU A 270 -7.93 -1.80 1.06
C GLU A 270 -9.45 -1.91 1.03
N THR A 271 -10.05 -2.45 2.08
CA THR A 271 -11.51 -2.61 2.19
C THR A 271 -12.23 -1.26 2.06
N GLN A 272 -11.76 -0.23 2.77
CA GLN A 272 -12.39 1.10 2.72
C GLN A 272 -12.18 1.80 1.38
N LEU A 273 -11.00 1.68 0.76
CA LEU A 273 -10.72 2.25 -0.56
C LEU A 273 -11.53 1.56 -1.66
N ARG A 274 -11.64 0.22 -1.63
CA ARG A 274 -12.49 -0.53 -2.56
C ARG A 274 -13.96 -0.18 -2.38
N PHE A 275 -14.44 -0.03 -1.15
CA PHE A 275 -15.81 0.42 -0.90
C PHE A 275 -16.04 1.83 -1.47
N LEU A 276 -15.12 2.76 -1.22
CA LEU A 276 -15.22 4.14 -1.71
C LEU A 276 -15.27 4.21 -3.25
N LEU A 277 -14.47 3.41 -3.94
CA LEU A 277 -14.34 3.43 -5.41
C LEU A 277 -15.22 2.42 -6.13
N GLY A 278 -15.93 1.56 -5.40
CA GLY A 278 -16.84 0.54 -5.94
C GLY A 278 -18.31 0.76 -5.60
N ASN A 279 -18.61 1.48 -4.51
CA ASN A 279 -19.98 1.54 -3.98
C ASN A 279 -20.47 2.96 -3.67
N VAL A 280 -19.57 3.94 -3.54
CA VAL A 280 -19.95 5.30 -3.10
C VAL A 280 -20.11 6.23 -4.30
N LYS A 281 -21.27 6.91 -4.38
CA LYS A 281 -21.55 7.88 -5.44
C LYS A 281 -20.69 9.15 -5.33
N LEU A 282 -20.30 9.70 -6.47
CA LEU A 282 -19.70 11.02 -6.56
C LEU A 282 -20.67 12.07 -5.97
N GLY A 283 -20.15 12.99 -5.15
CA GLY A 283 -20.96 13.93 -4.36
C GLY A 283 -21.30 13.44 -2.93
N SER A 284 -21.36 12.13 -2.69
CA SER A 284 -21.63 11.56 -1.35
C SER A 284 -20.39 11.06 -0.62
N HIS A 285 -19.20 11.22 -1.21
CA HIS A 285 -17.95 10.63 -0.71
C HIS A 285 -17.29 11.37 0.46
N LYS A 286 -17.62 12.64 0.71
CA LYS A 286 -16.94 13.49 1.72
C LYS A 286 -16.86 12.83 3.10
N ARG A 287 -17.96 12.24 3.57
CA ARG A 287 -18.00 11.61 4.90
C ARG A 287 -17.07 10.40 4.98
N HIS A 288 -17.03 9.58 3.92
CA HIS A 288 -16.15 8.42 3.83
C HIS A 288 -14.67 8.84 3.76
N GLN A 289 -14.34 9.86 2.97
CA GLN A 289 -13.00 10.47 2.95
C GLN A 289 -12.57 10.96 4.32
N MET A 290 -13.46 11.65 5.05
CA MET A 290 -13.15 12.14 6.40
C MET A 290 -12.95 11.01 7.40
N TRP A 291 -13.71 9.91 7.29
CA TRP A 291 -13.48 8.72 8.12
C TRP A 291 -12.14 8.07 7.81
N PHE A 292 -11.82 7.91 6.52
CA PHE A 292 -10.53 7.37 6.09
C PHE A 292 -9.36 8.22 6.57
N LEU A 293 -9.45 9.54 6.37
CA LEU A 293 -8.45 10.52 6.83
C LEU A 293 -8.22 10.40 8.33
N LYS A 294 -9.30 10.50 9.13
CA LYS A 294 -9.22 10.43 10.59
C LYS A 294 -8.58 9.14 11.09
N LYS A 295 -8.82 8.04 10.38
CA LYS A 295 -8.34 6.72 10.80
C LYS A 295 -6.90 6.45 10.38
N PHE A 296 -6.48 6.87 9.19
CA PHE A 296 -5.25 6.38 8.57
C PHE A 296 -4.22 7.45 8.23
N LEU A 297 -4.63 8.69 8.05
CA LEU A 297 -3.79 9.74 7.46
C LEU A 297 -3.59 10.95 8.37
N LEU A 298 -4.04 10.91 9.63
CA LEU A 298 -3.73 11.95 10.60
C LEU A 298 -2.31 11.77 11.17
N GLY A 299 -1.54 12.86 11.14
CA GLY A 299 -0.18 12.93 11.66
C GLY A 299 0.85 13.12 10.55
N PRO A 300 1.91 13.92 10.76
CA PRO A 300 2.89 14.24 9.71
C PRO A 300 3.64 13.01 9.18
N GLU A 301 3.82 12.01 10.04
CA GLU A 301 4.49 10.75 9.70
C GLU A 301 3.68 9.87 8.75
N LYS A 302 2.36 10.10 8.66
CA LYS A 302 1.45 9.35 7.79
C LYS A 302 1.37 9.91 6.37
N GLU A 303 1.97 11.07 6.09
CA GLU A 303 1.91 11.70 4.77
C GLU A 303 2.61 10.85 3.69
N THR A 304 3.60 10.03 4.06
CA THR A 304 4.29 9.13 3.12
C THR A 304 3.37 8.02 2.59
N LEU A 305 2.32 7.65 3.36
CA LEU A 305 1.32 6.67 2.94
C LEU A 305 0.50 7.15 1.72
N LEU A 306 0.42 8.47 1.49
CA LEU A 306 -0.26 9.02 0.31
C LEU A 306 0.38 8.50 -0.99
N ILE A 307 1.69 8.31 -1.00
CA ILE A 307 2.46 7.78 -2.13
C ILE A 307 2.00 6.34 -2.44
N ASP A 308 1.92 5.50 -1.39
CA ASP A 308 1.51 4.10 -1.51
C ASP A 308 0.04 3.97 -1.94
N ILE A 309 -0.84 4.83 -1.40
CA ILE A 309 -2.27 4.86 -1.79
C ILE A 309 -2.42 5.25 -3.26
N VAL A 310 -1.65 6.22 -3.76
CA VAL A 310 -1.68 6.62 -5.17
C VAL A 310 -1.26 5.47 -6.08
N ARG A 311 -0.14 4.79 -5.78
CA ARG A 311 0.27 3.59 -6.54
C ARG A 311 -0.81 2.51 -6.48
N PHE A 312 -1.40 2.25 -5.32
CA PHE A 312 -2.48 1.27 -5.15
C PHE A 312 -3.73 1.61 -5.98
N VAL A 313 -4.21 2.86 -5.93
CA VAL A 313 -5.39 3.30 -6.71
C VAL A 313 -5.13 3.17 -8.22
N CYS A 314 -3.93 3.52 -8.69
CA CYS A 314 -3.60 3.43 -10.11
C CYS A 314 -3.41 1.98 -10.58
N CYS A 315 -2.69 1.17 -9.81
CA CYS A 315 -2.17 -0.13 -10.27
C CYS A 315 -2.97 -1.34 -9.79
N VAL A 316 -3.84 -1.20 -8.79
CA VAL A 316 -4.60 -2.32 -8.21
C VAL A 316 -6.11 -2.14 -8.39
N ILE A 317 -6.63 -0.94 -8.19
CA ILE A 317 -8.06 -0.67 -8.39
C ILE A 317 -8.32 -0.39 -9.86
N HIS A 318 -8.76 -1.41 -10.60
CA HIS A 318 -9.22 -1.29 -11.99
C HIS A 318 -10.74 -1.54 -12.04
N PRO A 319 -11.57 -0.48 -12.03
CA PRO A 319 -13.02 -0.62 -12.03
C PRO A 319 -13.54 -1.33 -13.28
N THR A 320 -14.66 -2.05 -13.15
CA THR A 320 -15.35 -2.63 -14.30
C THR A 320 -15.98 -1.55 -15.17
N ASN A 321 -16.29 -1.87 -16.43
CA ASN A 321 -16.98 -0.95 -17.34
C ASN A 321 -18.33 -0.46 -16.79
N GLU A 322 -19.01 -1.27 -15.99
CA GLU A 322 -20.26 -0.89 -15.31
C GLU A 322 -20.01 0.22 -14.30
N ILE A 323 -18.98 0.08 -13.46
CA ILE A 323 -18.60 1.11 -12.48
C ILE A 323 -18.17 2.39 -13.20
N ILE A 324 -17.36 2.29 -14.25
CA ILE A 324 -16.87 3.46 -15.02
C ILE A 324 -18.04 4.28 -15.61
N ARG A 325 -19.12 3.62 -16.04
CA ARG A 325 -20.29 4.28 -16.64
C ARG A 325 -21.35 4.69 -15.61
N SER A 326 -21.09 4.47 -14.31
CA SER A 326 -22.02 4.74 -13.23
C SER A 326 -21.76 6.09 -12.56
N GLU A 327 -22.55 6.41 -11.52
CA GLU A 327 -22.35 7.59 -10.66
C GLU A 327 -21.32 7.34 -9.54
N ILE A 328 -20.69 6.17 -9.49
CA ILE A 328 -19.68 5.86 -8.47
C ILE A 328 -18.49 6.81 -8.59
N MET A 329 -17.91 7.18 -7.46
CA MET A 329 -16.76 8.07 -7.38
C MET A 329 -15.59 7.51 -8.22
N PRO A 330 -15.13 8.26 -9.25
CA PRO A 330 -14.06 7.80 -10.11
C PRO A 330 -12.69 7.94 -9.43
N ARG A 331 -11.72 7.16 -9.91
CA ARG A 331 -10.35 7.12 -9.34
C ARG A 331 -9.64 8.47 -9.39
N TRP A 332 -9.82 9.24 -10.45
CA TRP A 332 -9.20 10.57 -10.55
C TRP A 332 -9.65 11.51 -9.42
N ALA A 333 -10.89 11.37 -8.92
CA ALA A 333 -11.42 12.22 -7.85
C ALA A 333 -10.73 11.94 -6.51
N ILE A 334 -10.39 10.68 -6.21
CA ILE A 334 -9.65 10.36 -4.98
C ILE A 334 -8.20 10.85 -5.09
N ILE A 335 -7.57 10.73 -6.27
CA ILE A 335 -6.21 11.26 -6.49
C ILE A 335 -6.18 12.78 -6.30
N GLY A 336 -7.18 13.50 -6.82
CA GLY A 336 -7.30 14.94 -6.60
C GLY A 336 -7.42 15.31 -5.12
N TRP A 337 -8.18 14.53 -4.34
CA TRP A 337 -8.26 14.71 -2.89
C TRP A 337 -6.92 14.44 -2.18
N LEU A 338 -6.21 13.37 -2.54
CA LEU A 338 -4.91 13.04 -1.94
C LEU A 338 -3.85 14.12 -2.24
N LEU A 339 -3.86 14.71 -3.43
CA LEU A 339 -2.99 15.84 -3.79
C LEU A 339 -3.26 17.08 -2.93
N GLU A 340 -4.54 17.36 -2.62
CA GLU A 340 -4.89 18.46 -1.73
C GLU A 340 -4.38 18.23 -0.30
N LEU A 341 -4.38 16.98 0.18
CA LEU A 341 -3.86 16.64 1.51
C LEU A 341 -2.36 16.92 1.64
N CYS A 342 -1.56 16.69 0.58
CA CYS A 342 -0.10 16.92 0.63
C CYS A 342 0.34 18.32 0.17
N ARG A 343 -0.57 19.25 -0.16
CA ARG A 343 -0.22 20.55 -0.75
C ARG A 343 0.73 21.39 0.11
N GLN A 344 0.72 21.21 1.43
CA GLN A 344 1.58 21.96 2.35
C GLN A 344 3.00 21.38 2.46
N ASN A 345 3.21 20.14 2.02
CA ASN A 345 4.50 19.45 2.09
C ASN A 345 5.03 19.19 0.69
N HIS A 346 5.84 20.11 0.16
CA HIS A 346 6.37 20.05 -1.21
C HIS A 346 7.14 18.76 -1.53
N HIS A 347 7.82 18.17 -0.55
CA HIS A 347 8.55 16.91 -0.75
C HIS A 347 7.57 15.74 -1.00
N ILE A 348 6.52 15.66 -0.17
CA ILE A 348 5.50 14.63 -0.31
C ILE A 348 4.67 14.87 -1.57
N GLU A 349 4.28 16.11 -1.86
CA GLU A 349 3.57 16.48 -3.08
C GLU A 349 4.34 16.04 -4.33
N ARG A 350 5.65 16.30 -4.38
CA ARG A 350 6.53 15.84 -5.46
C ARG A 350 6.52 14.31 -5.59
N SER A 351 6.61 13.60 -4.47
CA SER A 351 6.66 12.14 -4.44
C SER A 351 5.33 11.52 -4.87
N VAL A 352 4.20 12.12 -4.47
CA VAL A 352 2.85 11.73 -4.88
C VAL A 352 2.66 11.94 -6.39
N LYS A 353 3.09 13.09 -6.93
CA LYS A 353 3.04 13.33 -8.38
C LYS A 353 3.93 12.34 -9.15
N LEU A 354 5.11 12.01 -8.62
CA LEU A 354 5.97 10.99 -9.22
C LEU A 354 5.28 9.63 -9.23
N ALA A 355 4.69 9.21 -8.11
CA ALA A 355 3.94 7.96 -8.03
C ALA A 355 2.75 7.90 -9.01
N LEU A 356 2.08 9.02 -9.24
CA LEU A 356 0.99 9.16 -10.19
C LEU A 356 1.45 9.02 -11.65
N PHE A 357 2.63 9.56 -11.97
CA PHE A 357 3.18 9.55 -13.34
C PHE A 357 4.19 8.44 -13.60
N TYR A 358 4.52 7.60 -12.62
CA TYR A 358 5.64 6.66 -12.76
C TYR A 358 5.44 5.66 -13.90
N ASP A 359 4.24 5.11 -14.04
CA ASP A 359 3.92 4.20 -15.14
C ASP A 359 3.87 4.91 -16.50
N TRP A 360 3.68 6.24 -16.52
CA TRP A 360 3.72 7.02 -17.75
C TRP A 360 5.13 7.12 -18.33
N LEU A 361 6.15 7.28 -17.46
CA LEU A 361 7.53 7.47 -17.89
C LEU A 361 8.03 6.31 -18.76
N PHE A 362 7.57 5.09 -18.46
CA PHE A 362 8.04 3.87 -19.12
C PHE A 362 6.89 3.08 -19.77
N PHE A 363 5.80 3.77 -20.12
CA PHE A 363 4.60 3.13 -20.65
C PHE A 363 4.86 2.42 -21.98
N ASP A 364 4.51 1.15 -22.04
CA ASP A 364 4.45 0.37 -23.27
C ASP A 364 3.07 -0.31 -23.39
N GLU A 365 2.31 0.07 -24.41
CA GLU A 365 0.96 -0.42 -24.71
C GLU A 365 0.85 -1.95 -24.84
N ARG A 366 1.97 -2.65 -25.08
CA ARG A 366 2.02 -4.11 -25.22
C ARG A 366 1.96 -4.83 -23.87
N ILE A 367 2.45 -4.19 -22.80
CA ILE A 367 2.63 -4.81 -21.48
C ILE A 367 1.88 -4.07 -20.37
N ASP A 368 1.72 -2.76 -20.51
CA ASP A 368 1.12 -1.89 -19.52
C ASP A 368 -0.38 -1.73 -19.76
N ASN A 369 -1.10 -1.54 -18.66
CA ASN A 369 -2.55 -1.38 -18.71
C ASN A 369 -2.86 0.12 -18.73
N ILE A 370 -3.72 0.54 -19.67
CA ILE A 370 -4.23 1.92 -19.75
C ILE A 370 -4.82 2.42 -18.41
N MET A 371 -5.36 1.50 -17.60
CA MET A 371 -5.91 1.80 -16.28
C MET A 371 -4.86 2.31 -15.28
N ASN A 372 -3.56 2.09 -15.52
CA ASN A 372 -2.49 2.62 -14.66
C ASN A 372 -2.24 4.11 -14.92
N VAL A 373 -2.50 4.60 -16.13
CA VAL A 373 -2.21 5.98 -16.54
C VAL A 373 -3.48 6.86 -16.63
N GLU A 374 -4.64 6.23 -16.85
CA GLU A 374 -5.96 6.90 -16.93
C GLU A 374 -6.27 7.87 -15.77
N PRO A 375 -6.00 7.56 -14.48
CA PRO A 375 -6.41 8.44 -13.39
C PRO A 375 -5.77 9.83 -13.48
N ALA A 376 -4.51 9.92 -13.89
CA ALA A 376 -3.80 11.19 -14.02
C ALA A 376 -4.35 12.03 -15.19
N ALA A 377 -4.64 11.38 -16.33
CA ALA A 377 -5.20 12.06 -17.50
C ALA A 377 -6.59 12.62 -17.21
N LEU A 378 -7.46 11.80 -16.62
CA LEU A 378 -8.81 12.24 -16.26
C LEU A 378 -8.77 13.33 -15.19
N LEU A 379 -7.89 13.23 -14.19
CA LEU A 379 -7.73 14.31 -13.21
C LEU A 379 -7.36 15.62 -13.91
N MET A 380 -6.35 15.59 -14.79
CA MET A 380 -5.94 16.76 -15.56
C MET A 380 -7.08 17.34 -16.39
N VAL A 381 -7.87 16.52 -17.10
CA VAL A 381 -9.01 17.00 -17.91
C VAL A 381 -10.13 17.59 -17.05
N TRP A 382 -10.57 16.85 -16.03
CA TRP A 382 -11.72 17.25 -15.21
C TRP A 382 -11.42 18.42 -14.28
N SER A 383 -10.15 18.70 -14.00
CA SER A 383 -9.74 19.89 -13.25
C SER A 383 -9.77 21.17 -14.07
N ILE A 384 -9.66 21.15 -15.40
CA ILE A 384 -9.56 22.36 -16.23
C ILE A 384 -10.68 23.39 -15.97
N PRO A 385 -11.98 23.01 -15.90
CA PRO A 385 -13.05 24.01 -15.81
C PRO A 385 -13.11 24.77 -14.48
N GLN A 386 -12.69 24.14 -13.37
CA GLN A 386 -12.86 24.69 -12.02
C GLN A 386 -11.52 24.91 -11.28
N TYR A 387 -10.53 24.07 -11.56
CA TYR A 387 -9.24 24.02 -10.87
C TYR A 387 -8.06 23.92 -11.86
N PRO A 388 -7.93 24.84 -12.83
CA PRO A 388 -6.91 24.75 -13.89
C PRO A 388 -5.47 24.72 -13.36
N HIS A 389 -5.22 25.23 -12.15
CA HIS A 389 -3.93 25.16 -11.47
C HIS A 389 -3.48 23.71 -11.19
N ILE A 390 -4.41 22.77 -10.96
CA ILE A 390 -4.08 21.35 -10.78
C ILE A 390 -3.54 20.79 -12.09
N THR A 391 -4.26 21.01 -13.21
CA THR A 391 -3.82 20.58 -14.55
C THR A 391 -2.47 21.19 -14.91
N HIS A 392 -2.29 22.48 -14.65
CA HIS A 392 -1.01 23.17 -14.89
C HIS A 392 0.12 22.49 -14.11
N SER A 393 -0.07 22.31 -12.79
CA SER A 393 0.93 21.75 -11.89
C SER A 393 1.32 20.32 -12.25
N LEU A 394 0.34 19.49 -12.64
CA LEU A 394 0.59 18.10 -13.07
C LEU A 394 1.28 18.04 -14.44
N LEU A 395 0.83 18.84 -15.41
CA LEU A 395 1.41 18.86 -16.74
C LEU A 395 2.83 19.45 -16.74
N GLU A 396 3.06 20.50 -15.96
CA GLU A 396 4.39 21.05 -15.74
C GLU A 396 5.32 20.00 -15.12
N PHE A 397 4.86 19.29 -14.09
CA PHE A 397 5.63 18.26 -13.42
C PHE A 397 6.03 17.12 -14.36
N VAL A 398 5.08 16.53 -15.11
CA VAL A 398 5.38 15.40 -16.00
C VAL A 398 6.31 15.81 -17.15
N LEU A 399 6.16 17.03 -17.69
CA LEU A 399 7.05 17.55 -18.73
C LEU A 399 8.45 17.87 -18.17
N HIS A 400 8.55 18.30 -16.91
CA HIS A 400 9.83 18.50 -16.25
C HIS A 400 10.60 17.19 -16.03
N LEU A 401 9.90 16.08 -15.73
CA LEU A 401 10.52 14.77 -15.56
C LEU A 401 11.28 14.28 -16.80
N VAL A 402 10.85 14.68 -18.00
CA VAL A 402 11.56 14.37 -19.27
C VAL A 402 13.00 14.90 -19.25
N GLU A 403 13.23 16.03 -18.60
CA GLU A 403 14.52 16.71 -18.59
C GLU A 403 15.35 16.32 -17.37
N THR A 404 14.72 15.89 -16.27
CA THR A 404 15.39 15.80 -14.96
C THR A 404 15.34 14.43 -14.29
N TYR A 405 14.48 13.50 -14.71
CA TYR A 405 14.36 12.21 -14.01
C TYR A 405 15.58 11.31 -14.21
N ASP A 406 15.88 10.95 -15.46
CA ASP A 406 17.08 10.21 -15.84
C ASP A 406 17.55 10.68 -17.23
N ILE A 407 18.64 11.45 -17.23
CA ILE A 407 19.19 12.08 -18.44
C ILE A 407 19.70 11.02 -19.42
N THR A 408 20.28 9.92 -18.92
CA THR A 408 20.82 8.84 -19.76
C THR A 408 19.71 8.07 -20.44
N SER A 409 18.56 7.91 -19.76
CA SER A 409 17.40 7.19 -20.27
C SER A 409 16.33 8.11 -20.89
N ARG A 410 16.67 9.36 -21.22
CA ARG A 410 15.71 10.38 -21.72
C ARG A 410 14.86 9.88 -22.87
N ASP A 411 15.44 9.17 -23.83
CA ASP A 411 14.71 8.67 -25.00
C ASP A 411 13.64 7.64 -24.62
N ILE A 412 13.90 6.80 -23.60
CA ILE A 412 12.92 5.86 -23.07
C ILE A 412 11.75 6.65 -22.46
N ILE A 413 12.05 7.69 -21.68
CA ILE A 413 11.04 8.54 -21.02
C ILE A 413 10.15 9.26 -22.04
N VAL A 414 10.77 9.87 -23.06
CA VAL A 414 10.04 10.56 -24.14
C VAL A 414 9.11 9.57 -24.87
N ARG A 415 9.59 8.36 -25.17
CA ARG A 415 8.77 7.32 -25.80
C ARG A 415 7.62 6.87 -24.90
N GLY A 416 7.87 6.62 -23.61
CA GLY A 416 6.86 6.20 -22.66
C GLY A 416 5.74 7.23 -22.54
N LEU A 417 6.08 8.49 -22.26
CA LEU A 417 5.08 9.56 -22.14
C LEU A 417 4.28 9.77 -23.43
N THR A 418 4.95 9.76 -24.59
CA THR A 418 4.28 9.90 -25.89
C THR A 418 3.30 8.76 -26.12
N SER A 419 3.70 7.52 -25.80
CA SER A 419 2.85 6.33 -25.94
C SER A 419 1.66 6.39 -24.99
N ALA A 420 1.87 6.79 -23.74
CA ALA A 420 0.80 6.98 -22.77
C ALA A 420 -0.24 8.00 -23.26
N PHE A 421 0.17 9.20 -23.69
CA PHE A 421 -0.77 10.21 -24.21
C PHE A 421 -1.55 9.72 -25.42
N ARG A 422 -0.88 9.06 -26.37
CA ARG A 422 -1.53 8.53 -27.58
C ARG A 422 -2.50 7.42 -27.27
N GLU A 423 -2.14 6.49 -26.38
CA GLU A 423 -3.01 5.38 -26.02
C GLU A 423 -4.24 5.85 -25.24
N ILE A 424 -4.11 6.90 -24.41
CA ILE A 424 -5.23 7.55 -23.71
C ILE A 424 -6.23 8.17 -24.69
N GLU A 425 -5.75 8.81 -25.76
CA GLU A 425 -6.62 9.33 -26.84
C GLU A 425 -7.21 8.19 -27.69
N HIS A 426 -6.38 7.22 -28.10
CA HIS A 426 -6.77 6.09 -28.94
C HIS A 426 -7.84 5.20 -28.29
N LYS A 427 -7.73 4.93 -26.98
CA LYS A 427 -8.74 4.18 -26.21
C LYS A 427 -9.95 5.02 -25.82
N GLY A 428 -9.97 6.31 -26.15
CA GLY A 428 -11.08 7.20 -25.86
C GLY A 428 -11.25 7.54 -24.37
N VAL A 429 -10.20 7.36 -23.56
CA VAL A 429 -10.19 7.82 -22.16
C VAL A 429 -10.38 9.34 -22.12
N ILE A 430 -9.69 10.04 -23.02
CA ILE A 430 -9.97 11.43 -23.39
C ILE A 430 -10.35 11.47 -24.87
N ARG A 431 -11.25 12.38 -25.25
CA ARG A 431 -11.70 12.48 -26.64
C ARG A 431 -10.63 12.98 -27.60
N SER A 432 -9.84 13.95 -27.16
CA SER A 432 -8.71 14.46 -27.93
C SER A 432 -7.70 15.17 -27.03
N LEU A 433 -6.41 15.06 -27.38
CA LEU A 433 -5.31 15.80 -26.75
C LEU A 433 -5.38 17.31 -26.99
N ASP A 434 -6.21 17.77 -27.94
CA ASP A 434 -6.47 19.20 -28.18
C ASP A 434 -6.99 19.93 -26.94
N ILE A 435 -7.62 19.20 -26.01
CA ILE A 435 -8.03 19.75 -24.71
C ILE A 435 -6.87 20.33 -23.92
N PHE A 436 -5.64 19.85 -24.13
CA PHE A 436 -4.44 20.40 -23.51
C PHE A 436 -3.76 21.44 -24.42
N LEU A 437 -3.74 21.20 -25.73
CA LEU A 437 -2.99 22.03 -26.68
C LEU A 437 -3.68 23.35 -27.00
N THR A 438 -5.01 23.40 -26.99
CA THR A 438 -5.78 24.57 -27.44
C THR A 438 -6.42 25.36 -26.29
N ASN A 439 -6.55 24.75 -25.11
CA ASN A 439 -7.36 25.32 -24.04
C ASN A 439 -6.75 26.60 -23.45
N PRO A 440 -7.47 27.74 -23.41
CA PRO A 440 -6.92 29.03 -23.00
C PRO A 440 -6.51 29.08 -21.51
N ALA A 441 -7.03 28.20 -20.66
CA ALA A 441 -6.69 28.15 -19.24
C ALA A 441 -5.25 27.64 -18.98
N LEU A 442 -4.60 27.03 -19.98
CA LEU A 442 -3.25 26.49 -19.87
C LEU A 442 -2.21 27.45 -20.47
N ALA A 443 -1.05 27.52 -19.81
CA ALA A 443 0.03 28.41 -20.19
C ALA A 443 0.59 28.07 -21.59
N PRO A 444 0.91 29.07 -22.44
CA PRO A 444 1.46 28.86 -23.78
C PRO A 444 2.73 27.99 -23.81
N ASP A 445 3.63 28.18 -22.85
CA ASP A 445 4.88 27.43 -22.80
C ASP A 445 4.67 25.94 -22.51
N LEU A 446 3.70 25.59 -21.66
CA LEU A 446 3.33 24.19 -21.41
C LEU A 446 2.74 23.54 -22.65
N LYS A 447 1.88 24.25 -23.38
CA LYS A 447 1.32 23.76 -24.67
C LYS A 447 2.43 23.49 -25.67
N LYS A 448 3.40 24.40 -25.79
CA LYS A 448 4.56 24.24 -26.68
C LYS A 448 5.42 23.03 -26.29
N LYS A 449 5.71 22.86 -24.99
CA LYS A 449 6.46 21.70 -24.49
C LYS A 449 5.73 20.38 -24.78
N LEU A 450 4.41 20.34 -24.54
CA LEU A 450 3.58 19.16 -24.84
C LEU A 450 3.53 18.87 -26.33
N ALA A 451 3.33 19.89 -27.18
CA ALA A 451 3.34 19.72 -28.63
C ALA A 451 4.68 19.14 -29.13
N ASN A 452 5.80 19.65 -28.61
CA ASN A 452 7.13 19.14 -28.95
C ASN A 452 7.31 17.67 -28.54
N LEU A 453 6.83 17.29 -27.35
CA LEU A 453 6.86 15.90 -26.88
C LEU A 453 6.09 14.98 -27.84
N LEU A 454 4.86 15.35 -28.22
CA LEU A 454 4.01 14.52 -29.07
C LEU A 454 4.51 14.41 -30.52
N CYS A 455 5.20 15.45 -31.01
CA CYS A 455 5.79 15.49 -32.36
C CYS A 455 7.07 14.65 -32.50
N HIS A 456 7.72 14.27 -31.40
CA HIS A 456 9.08 13.70 -31.42
C HIS A 456 9.20 12.33 -32.14
N GLN A 457 8.09 11.71 -32.55
CA GLN A 457 8.07 10.45 -33.30
C GLN A 457 7.50 10.52 -34.73
N VAL A 458 7.14 11.70 -35.28
CA VAL A 458 6.62 11.79 -36.67
C VAL A 458 7.73 11.62 -37.74
N LYS A 459 8.91 11.09 -37.38
CA LYS A 459 9.89 10.62 -38.36
C LYS A 459 9.70 9.13 -38.67
N VAL A 460 8.53 8.79 -39.19
CA VAL A 460 8.30 7.62 -40.04
C VAL A 460 7.83 8.19 -41.38
N PRO A 461 8.48 7.89 -42.51
CA PRO A 461 8.08 8.46 -43.79
C PRO A 461 6.77 7.80 -44.23
N VAL A 462 5.65 8.45 -43.97
CA VAL A 462 4.35 8.03 -44.49
C VAL A 462 3.91 9.05 -45.54
N ASN A 463 3.76 8.54 -46.77
CA ASN A 463 3.22 9.26 -47.91
C ASN A 463 1.89 9.94 -47.55
N LEU A 464 1.87 11.26 -47.67
CA LEU A 464 0.66 12.06 -47.67
C LEU A 464 -0.17 11.66 -48.88
N HIS A 465 -1.26 10.92 -48.67
CA HIS A 465 -2.50 11.11 -49.42
C HIS A 465 -3.64 10.42 -48.68
N GLN A 466 -4.74 11.16 -48.54
CA GLN A 466 -6.14 10.72 -48.48
C GLN A 466 -6.94 10.81 -47.15
N PHE A 467 -7.85 11.81 -47.17
CA PHE A 467 -9.25 11.81 -46.70
C PHE A 467 -9.52 11.76 -45.18
N SER A 468 -10.57 12.36 -44.61
CA SER A 468 -11.48 13.49 -44.88
C SER A 468 -12.43 13.57 -43.68
N VAL A 469 -12.88 14.78 -43.34
CA VAL A 469 -13.74 15.11 -42.18
C VAL A 469 -15.17 14.55 -42.31
N PRO A 470 -15.81 14.15 -41.20
CA PRO A 470 -17.25 14.41 -41.06
C PRO A 470 -17.67 15.10 -39.73
N SER A 471 -18.40 16.19 -39.96
CA SER A 471 -19.48 16.88 -39.23
C SER A 471 -20.02 16.39 -37.86
N LYS A 472 -20.03 17.36 -36.92
CA LYS A 472 -21.06 17.75 -35.93
C LYS A 472 -22.27 16.81 -35.70
N GLN A 473 -22.45 16.37 -34.44
CA GLN A 473 -23.78 16.15 -33.85
C GLN A 473 -23.84 16.52 -32.34
N THR A 474 -24.79 17.40 -32.10
CA THR A 474 -25.57 17.85 -30.92
C THR A 474 -25.32 17.30 -29.50
N PHE A 475 -25.29 18.29 -28.60
CA PHE A 475 -25.21 18.29 -27.14
C PHE A 475 -26.41 17.66 -26.42
N PHE A 476 -26.16 17.05 -25.26
CA PHE A 476 -27.07 17.04 -24.12
C PHE A 476 -26.33 17.56 -22.88
N SER A 477 -26.84 18.65 -22.34
CA SER A 477 -26.36 19.36 -21.15
C SER A 477 -26.98 18.76 -19.89
N SER A 478 -26.16 18.45 -18.89
CA SER A 478 -26.60 18.30 -17.50
C SER A 478 -25.72 19.18 -16.62
N GLU A 479 -26.05 20.47 -16.58
CA GLU A 479 -25.57 21.41 -15.57
C GLU A 479 -26.36 21.17 -14.28
N ALA A 480 -25.65 20.80 -13.21
CA ALA A 480 -25.91 21.11 -11.79
C ALA A 480 -25.41 19.96 -10.92
N ASN A 481 -24.33 20.21 -10.17
CA ASN A 481 -24.03 19.68 -8.82
C ASN A 481 -22.52 19.76 -8.57
N LEU A 482 -22.00 20.95 -8.22
CA LEU A 482 -20.68 21.12 -7.56
C LEU A 482 -20.54 22.51 -6.89
N LYS A 483 -21.66 23.18 -6.59
CA LYS A 483 -21.67 24.38 -5.73
C LYS A 483 -22.01 23.94 -4.30
N GLU A 484 -21.00 23.51 -3.56
CA GLU A 484 -20.91 23.60 -2.08
C GLU A 484 -19.72 22.77 -1.59
N CYS A 485 -18.50 23.29 -1.79
CA CYS A 485 -17.33 22.73 -1.13
C CYS A 485 -16.25 23.78 -0.83
N SER A 486 -16.65 25.00 -0.47
CA SER A 486 -15.74 25.97 0.13
C SER A 486 -16.55 27.02 0.87
N THR A 487 -16.88 26.73 2.13
CA THR A 487 -17.06 27.73 3.19
C THR A 487 -17.17 26.99 4.52
N LYS A 488 -16.07 27.02 5.27
CA LYS A 488 -15.95 27.20 6.73
C LYS A 488 -14.69 26.49 7.22
N ILE A 489 -13.61 27.24 7.17
CA ILE A 489 -12.40 27.03 7.95
C ILE A 489 -12.81 27.05 9.43
N VAL A 490 -12.41 26.04 10.18
CA VAL A 490 -12.52 26.00 11.63
C VAL A 490 -11.29 26.71 12.19
N ASP A 491 -11.51 27.85 12.83
CA ASP A 491 -10.49 28.53 13.64
C ASP A 491 -10.06 27.63 14.81
N THR A 492 -8.74 27.48 14.99
CA THR A 492 -8.14 26.96 16.22
C THR A 492 -7.48 28.12 16.96
N PRO A 493 -7.64 28.25 18.29
CA PRO A 493 -7.22 29.46 19.01
C PRO A 493 -5.71 29.46 19.26
N HIS A 494 -5.06 30.55 18.85
CA HIS A 494 -3.70 30.89 19.25
C HIS A 494 -3.63 31.20 20.76
N GLN A 495 -2.84 30.44 21.51
CA GLN A 495 -2.36 30.86 22.84
C GLN A 495 -1.35 31.99 22.65
N ARG A 496 -1.72 33.18 23.11
CA ARG A 496 -0.80 34.31 23.29
C ARG A 496 0.02 34.08 24.56
N LEU A 497 1.35 34.08 24.40
CA LEU A 497 2.29 34.33 25.48
C LEU A 497 2.26 35.84 25.78
N ASP A 498 1.69 36.22 26.93
CA ASP A 498 1.92 37.55 27.52
C ASP A 498 3.02 37.42 28.58
N ASN A 499 4.15 38.07 28.29
CA ASN A 499 5.18 38.40 29.25
C ASN A 499 4.74 39.67 30.00
N SER A 500 4.39 39.55 31.27
CA SER A 500 4.36 40.69 32.19
C SER A 500 5.20 40.36 33.42
N VAL A 501 6.32 41.08 33.50
CA VAL A 501 7.24 41.20 34.63
C VAL A 501 6.52 41.89 35.78
N GLU A 502 6.54 41.32 36.99
CA GLU A 502 6.43 42.09 38.23
C GLU A 502 7.21 41.42 39.38
N ASN A 503 7.97 42.25 40.09
CA ASN A 503 8.98 41.94 41.10
C ASN A 503 8.40 41.37 42.41
N PRO A 504 9.19 40.59 43.18
CA PRO A 504 8.82 40.15 44.52
C PRO A 504 9.23 41.19 45.58
N ALA A 505 8.27 41.63 46.39
CA ALA A 505 8.54 42.39 47.62
C ALA A 505 8.58 41.46 48.84
N LYS A 506 9.60 41.67 49.66
CA LYS A 506 9.90 41.01 50.95
C LYS A 506 9.08 41.61 52.11
N HIS A 507 9.02 40.79 53.18
CA HIS A 507 8.73 41.03 54.62
C HIS A 507 7.42 40.36 55.10
N GLU A 508 7.44 39.24 55.84
CA GLU A 508 7.97 38.92 57.19
C GLU A 508 6.85 38.88 58.27
N ILE A 509 6.37 37.70 58.71
CA ILE A 509 6.60 36.91 59.99
C ILE A 509 5.23 36.81 60.76
N PRO A 510 5.04 36.00 61.83
CA PRO A 510 4.61 34.60 61.88
C PRO A 510 3.25 34.37 62.59
N GLY A 511 2.73 33.14 62.56
CA GLY A 511 1.64 32.66 63.40
C GLY A 511 1.16 31.29 62.99
#